data_AF-A0A3B9HJ69-F1
#
_entry.id   AF-A0A3B9HJ69-F1
#
_cell.length_a   1.000
_cell.length_b   1.000
_cell.length_c   1.000
_cell.angle_alpha   90.00
_cell.angle_beta   90.00
_cell.angle_gamma   90.00
#
_symmetry.space_group_name_H-M   'P 1'
#
loop_
_entity.id
_entity.type
_entity.pdbx_description
1 polymer ?
#
loop_
_entity_poly.entity_id
_entity_poly.type
_entity_poly.pdbx_seq_one_letter_code
_entity_poly.pdbx_strand_id
1 'polypeptide(L)'
;MGLSCGVTGINVAHELGHRVKPYERVMAKLLLMSSLYMHFIIEHNRGHHKRVSTAEDPASARKGEGLYSFYGRTLIMSIGSAWQLEKKRLLHKGGKIWSLQNEMLRFFLFQCLFLVAIGWFFGLF
;
A
#
# COMPACT_ATOMS: atom_id res chain seq x y z
N MET A 1 14.30 10.74 -8.39
CA MET A 1 13.22 10.30 -7.47
C MET A 1 12.89 8.82 -7.57
N GLY A 2 12.57 8.27 -8.76
CA GLY A 2 12.08 6.88 -8.91
C GLY A 2 12.97 5.78 -8.30
N LEU A 3 14.28 5.79 -8.56
CA LEU A 3 15.22 4.80 -8.00
C LEU A 3 15.29 4.85 -6.47
N SER A 4 15.41 6.03 -5.86
CA SER A 4 15.45 6.19 -4.40
C SER A 4 14.12 5.79 -3.75
N CYS A 5 12.99 6.20 -4.35
CA CYS A 5 11.66 5.88 -3.84
C CYS A 5 11.37 4.36 -3.87
N GLY A 6 11.81 3.67 -4.93
CA GLY A 6 11.70 2.21 -5.03
C GLY A 6 12.72 1.47 -4.16
N VAL A 7 14.01 1.65 -4.45
CA VAL A 7 15.11 0.85 -3.86
C VAL A 7 15.27 1.12 -2.37
N THR A 8 15.18 2.37 -1.94
CA THR A 8 15.33 2.70 -0.50
C THR A 8 13.99 2.88 0.20
N GLY A 9 12.99 3.49 -0.45
CA GLY A 9 11.69 3.73 0.16
C GLY A 9 10.92 2.44 0.41
N ILE A 10 10.58 1.70 -0.66
CA ILE A 10 9.72 0.52 -0.56
C ILE A 10 10.41 -0.63 0.19
N ASN A 11 11.70 -0.91 -0.08
CA ASN A 11 12.40 -2.00 0.60
C ASN A 11 12.53 -1.77 2.11
N VAL A 12 12.90 -0.56 2.54
CA VAL A 12 12.98 -0.25 3.98
C VAL A 12 11.58 -0.25 4.59
N ALA A 13 10.57 0.27 3.88
CA ALA A 13 9.19 0.20 4.35
C ALA A 13 8.66 -1.22 4.48
N HIS A 14 9.06 -2.15 3.60
CA HIS A 14 8.72 -3.56 3.68
C HIS A 14 9.21 -4.15 5.01
N GLU A 15 10.50 -3.97 5.33
CA GLU A 15 11.08 -4.49 6.56
C GLU A 15 10.47 -3.85 7.81
N LEU A 16 10.29 -2.53 7.81
CA LEU A 16 9.70 -1.78 8.93
C LEU A 16 8.21 -2.11 9.12
N GLY A 17 7.50 -2.39 8.03
CA GLY A 17 6.08 -2.73 8.04
C GLY A 17 5.79 -4.04 8.79
N HIS A 18 6.73 -4.99 8.78
CA HIS A 18 6.64 -6.25 9.52
C HIS A 18 6.92 -6.11 11.02
N ARG A 19 7.61 -5.05 11.42
CA ARG A 19 7.96 -4.87 12.83
C ARG A 19 6.73 -4.61 13.69
N VAL A 20 6.87 -4.85 14.99
CA VAL A 20 5.76 -4.75 15.94
C VAL A 20 5.59 -3.34 16.51
N LYS A 21 6.66 -2.55 16.58
CA LYS A 21 6.61 -1.27 17.28
C LYS A 21 5.85 -0.24 16.43
N PRO A 22 4.95 0.57 17.03
CA PRO A 22 4.12 1.49 16.27
C PRO A 22 4.91 2.52 15.44
N TYR A 23 6.02 3.04 15.97
CA TYR A 23 6.82 4.04 15.27
C TYR A 23 7.50 3.48 14.00
N GLU A 24 7.90 2.21 14.01
CA GLU A 24 8.49 1.53 12.85
C GLU A 24 7.45 1.42 11.73
N ARG A 25 6.21 1.05 12.07
CA ARG A 25 5.10 1.00 11.12
C ARG A 25 4.68 2.38 10.61
N VAL A 26 4.83 3.43 11.42
CA VAL A 26 4.60 4.81 10.98
C VAL A 26 5.68 5.22 9.97
N MET A 27 6.96 4.93 10.25
CA MET A 27 8.07 5.17 9.31
C MET A 27 7.84 4.42 7.99
N ALA A 28 7.41 3.16 8.04
CA ALA A 28 7.05 2.40 6.84
C ALA A 28 5.98 3.11 6.00
N LYS A 29 4.91 3.61 6.64
CA LYS A 29 3.83 4.34 5.96
C LYS A 29 4.32 5.65 5.33
N LEU A 30 5.19 6.40 6.02
CA LEU A 30 5.78 7.62 5.49
C LEU A 30 6.67 7.34 4.27
N LEU A 31 7.49 6.29 4.32
CA LEU A 31 8.32 5.86 3.19
C LEU A 31 7.48 5.37 2.00
N LEU A 32 6.36 4.68 2.23
CA LEU A 32 5.47 4.28 1.14
C LEU A 32 4.71 5.47 0.53
N MET A 33 4.43 6.51 1.33
CA MET A 33 3.75 7.72 0.87
C MET A 33 4.56 8.46 -0.21
N SER A 34 5.90 8.46 -0.13
CA SER A 34 6.75 9.10 -1.16
C SER A 34 6.61 8.48 -2.54
N SER A 35 6.12 7.23 -2.61
CA SER A 35 5.87 6.47 -3.85
C SER A 35 4.37 6.30 -4.13
N LEU A 36 3.49 6.97 -3.38
CA LEU A 36 2.02 6.82 -3.45
C LEU A 36 1.54 5.36 -3.30
N TYR A 37 2.28 4.54 -2.54
CA TYR A 37 2.12 3.08 -2.48
C TYR A 37 1.74 2.60 -1.08
N MET A 38 1.04 3.41 -0.28
CA MET A 38 0.75 3.08 1.13
C MET A 38 -0.11 1.82 1.31
N HIS A 39 -0.97 1.48 0.33
CA HIS A 39 -1.80 0.27 0.38
C HIS A 39 -0.97 -1.04 0.49
N PHE A 40 0.30 -1.01 0.07
CA PHE A 40 1.23 -2.12 0.15
C PHE A 40 1.34 -2.71 1.56
N ILE A 41 1.41 -1.88 2.61
CA ILE A 41 1.55 -2.39 3.98
C ILE A 41 0.35 -3.27 4.42
N ILE A 42 -0.82 -3.04 3.83
CA ILE A 42 -2.03 -3.82 4.11
C ILE A 42 -2.02 -5.09 3.28
N GLU A 43 -1.85 -4.92 1.96
CA GLU A 43 -1.86 -6.02 1.00
C GLU A 43 -0.76 -7.03 1.35
N HIS A 44 0.47 -6.55 1.49
CA HIS A 44 1.63 -7.40 1.69
C HIS A 44 1.52 -8.22 2.97
N ASN A 45 1.31 -7.55 4.10
CA ASN A 45 1.35 -8.16 5.42
C ASN A 45 0.15 -9.09 5.71
N ARG A 46 -1.03 -8.80 5.13
CA ARG A 46 -2.27 -9.55 5.42
C ARG A 46 -2.77 -10.39 4.25
N GLY A 47 -2.29 -10.13 3.05
CA GLY A 47 -2.71 -10.73 1.78
C GLY A 47 -1.60 -11.57 1.16
N HIS A 48 -0.53 -10.94 0.67
CA HIS A 48 0.56 -11.61 -0.04
C HIS A 48 1.17 -12.75 0.78
N HIS A 49 1.65 -12.49 2.01
CA HIS A 49 2.23 -13.55 2.85
C HIS A 49 1.32 -14.75 3.08
N LYS A 50 0.01 -14.52 3.07
CA LYS A 50 -0.99 -15.58 3.25
C LYS A 50 -1.22 -16.39 1.98
N ARG A 51 -1.09 -15.78 0.80
CA ARG A 51 -1.52 -16.33 -0.50
C ARG A 51 -0.41 -16.44 -1.53
N VAL A 52 0.83 -16.15 -1.16
CA VAL A 52 1.99 -16.15 -2.04
C VAL A 52 2.04 -17.43 -2.89
N SER A 53 2.37 -17.27 -4.17
CA SER A 53 2.42 -18.34 -5.16
C SER A 53 1.07 -19.02 -5.46
N THR A 54 -0.06 -18.40 -5.10
CA THR A 54 -1.41 -18.86 -5.50
C THR A 54 -2.05 -17.90 -6.50
N ALA A 55 -3.11 -18.36 -7.17
CA ALA A 55 -3.86 -17.54 -8.13
C ALA A 55 -4.58 -16.33 -7.47
N GLU A 56 -4.77 -16.36 -6.15
CA GLU A 56 -5.43 -15.30 -5.40
C GLU A 56 -4.47 -14.16 -5.00
N ASP A 57 -3.16 -14.36 -5.10
CA ASP A 57 -2.16 -13.36 -4.79
C ASP A 57 -1.93 -12.42 -5.98
N PRO A 58 -2.24 -11.12 -5.85
CA PRO A 58 -1.97 -10.14 -6.90
C PRO A 58 -0.50 -10.04 -7.28
N ALA A 59 0.42 -10.27 -6.34
CA ALA A 59 1.86 -10.05 -6.51
C ALA A 59 2.60 -11.27 -7.11
N SER A 60 1.95 -12.43 -7.20
CA SER A 60 2.51 -13.61 -7.84
C SER A 60 2.20 -13.62 -9.34
N ALA A 61 3.24 -13.72 -10.16
CA ALA A 61 3.09 -13.85 -11.62
C ALA A 61 2.51 -15.22 -11.99
N ARG A 62 1.60 -15.24 -12.96
CA ARG A 62 1.04 -16.50 -13.49
C ARG A 62 2.01 -17.10 -14.49
N LYS A 63 1.97 -18.43 -14.66
CA LYS A 63 2.79 -19.12 -15.66
C LYS A 63 2.44 -18.59 -17.07
N GLY A 64 3.46 -18.12 -17.78
CA GLY A 64 3.32 -17.56 -19.13
C GLY A 64 2.74 -16.15 -19.18
N GLU A 65 2.58 -15.48 -18.04
CA GLU A 65 2.10 -14.10 -18.01
C GLU A 65 3.19 -13.12 -18.46
N GLY A 66 2.86 -12.31 -19.47
CA GLY A 66 3.76 -11.26 -19.94
C GLY A 66 3.93 -10.13 -18.91
N LEU A 67 5.10 -9.48 -18.91
CA LEU A 67 5.47 -8.46 -17.94
C LEU A 67 4.43 -7.34 -17.78
N TYR A 68 3.95 -6.78 -18.89
CA TYR A 68 3.00 -5.65 -18.84
C TYR A 68 1.60 -6.08 -18.40
N SER A 69 1.17 -7.29 -18.76
CA SER A 69 -0.07 -7.88 -18.27
C SER A 69 0.00 -8.12 -16.77
N PHE A 70 1.12 -8.67 -16.29
CA PHE A 70 1.40 -8.82 -14.86
C PHE A 70 1.40 -7.46 -14.15
N TYR A 71 2.10 -6.47 -14.69
CA TYR A 71 2.23 -5.14 -14.09
C TYR A 71 0.87 -4.44 -13.92
N GLY A 72 0.04 -4.41 -14.96
CA GLY A 72 -1.30 -3.84 -14.86
C GLY A 72 -2.19 -4.61 -13.87
N ARG A 73 -2.15 -5.95 -13.94
CA ARG A 73 -2.93 -6.81 -13.04
C ARG A 73 -2.53 -6.63 -11.59
N THR A 74 -1.24 -6.71 -11.28
CA THR A 74 -0.74 -6.67 -9.91
C THR A 74 -1.06 -5.35 -9.25
N LEU A 75 -0.93 -4.21 -9.96
CA LEU A 75 -1.27 -2.90 -9.43
C LEU A 75 -2.75 -2.79 -9.06
N ILE A 76 -3.65 -3.10 -9.99
CA ILE A 76 -5.10 -2.96 -9.79
C ILE A 76 -5.60 -3.94 -8.73
N MET A 77 -5.19 -5.21 -8.83
CA MET A 77 -5.63 -6.24 -7.89
C MET A 77 -5.06 -6.04 -6.49
N SER A 78 -3.86 -5.48 -6.34
CA SER A 78 -3.27 -5.18 -5.01
C SER A 78 -4.06 -4.12 -4.25
N ILE A 79 -4.51 -3.07 -4.93
CA ILE A 79 -5.36 -2.03 -4.34
C ILE A 79 -6.72 -2.64 -3.91
N GLY A 80 -7.34 -3.43 -4.78
CA GLY A 80 -8.60 -4.12 -4.47
C GLY A 80 -8.46 -5.10 -3.30
N SER A 81 -7.39 -5.90 -3.29
CA SER A 81 -7.02 -6.83 -2.23
C SER A 81 -6.88 -6.10 -0.88
N ALA A 82 -6.13 -4.99 -0.85
CA ALA A 82 -5.97 -4.17 0.35
C ALA A 82 -7.30 -3.64 0.89
N TRP A 83 -8.19 -3.17 0.00
CA TRP A 83 -9.52 -2.69 0.39
C TRP A 83 -10.38 -3.79 1.03
N GLN A 84 -10.38 -4.99 0.44
CA GLN A 84 -11.13 -6.12 0.99
C GLN A 84 -10.59 -6.59 2.35
N LEU A 85 -9.26 -6.66 2.49
CA LEU A 85 -8.61 -7.01 3.75
C LEU A 85 -8.93 -5.99 4.85
N GLU A 86 -8.97 -4.71 4.50
CA GLU A 86 -9.27 -3.63 5.44
C GLU A 86 -10.74 -3.59 5.84
N LYS A 87 -11.65 -3.75 4.87
CA LYS A 87 -13.08 -3.96 5.12
C LYS A 87 -13.30 -5.13 6.07
N LYS A 88 -12.66 -6.28 5.82
CA LYS A 88 -12.76 -7.46 6.69
C LYS A 88 -12.26 -7.18 8.11
N ARG A 89 -11.13 -6.46 8.27
CA ARG A 89 -10.61 -6.05 9.59
C ARG A 89 -11.61 -5.21 10.36
N LEU A 90 -12.24 -4.24 9.71
CA LEU A 90 -13.19 -3.34 10.36
C LEU A 90 -14.47 -4.08 10.77
N LEU A 91 -15.03 -4.89 9.87
CA LEU A 91 -16.24 -5.67 10.17
C LEU A 91 -16.01 -6.65 11.33
N HIS A 92 -14.85 -7.32 11.39
CA HIS A 92 -14.49 -8.16 12.53
C HIS A 92 -14.39 -7.39 13.87
N LYS A 93 -14.10 -6.09 13.82
CA LYS A 93 -14.04 -5.22 15.00
C LYS A 93 -15.37 -4.51 15.30
N GLY A 94 -16.45 -4.83 14.56
CA GLY A 94 -17.74 -4.12 14.68
C GLY A 94 -17.70 -2.68 14.16
N GLY A 95 -16.68 -2.30 13.40
CA GLY A 95 -16.50 -0.95 12.87
C GLY A 95 -17.22 -0.71 11.54
N LYS A 96 -17.28 0.56 11.14
CA LYS A 96 -17.86 1.00 9.85
C LYS A 96 -16.78 1.16 8.79
N ILE A 97 -17.07 0.74 7.56
CA ILE A 97 -16.17 0.84 6.40
C ILE A 97 -15.84 2.31 6.08
N TRP A 98 -16.85 3.17 6.12
CA TRP A 98 -16.71 4.62 5.92
C TRP A 98 -16.47 5.29 7.26
N SER A 99 -15.24 5.19 7.77
CA SER A 99 -14.83 5.82 9.03
C SER A 99 -13.34 6.13 9.02
N LEU A 100 -12.89 7.01 9.92
CA LEU A 100 -11.47 7.30 10.13
C LEU A 100 -10.68 6.09 10.65
N GLN A 101 -11.36 5.02 11.08
CA GLN A 101 -10.69 3.78 11.45
C GLN A 101 -10.19 3.02 10.22
N ASN A 102 -10.76 3.26 9.04
CA ASN A 102 -10.35 2.66 7.78
C ASN A 102 -9.01 3.25 7.31
N GLU A 103 -7.96 2.42 7.33
CA GLU A 103 -6.63 2.86 6.93
C GLU A 103 -6.54 3.21 5.45
N MET A 104 -7.30 2.56 4.58
CA MET A 104 -7.26 2.87 3.15
C MET A 104 -7.80 4.28 2.84
N LEU A 105 -8.84 4.73 3.57
CA LEU A 105 -9.33 6.11 3.46
C LEU A 105 -8.28 7.12 3.94
N ARG A 106 -7.60 6.81 5.05
CA ARG A 106 -6.51 7.64 5.57
C ARG A 106 -5.34 7.70 4.60
N PHE A 107 -4.98 6.59 3.97
CA PHE A 107 -3.90 6.54 2.98
C PHE A 107 -4.21 7.41 1.77
N PHE A 108 -5.42 7.32 1.23
CA PHE A 108 -5.86 8.18 0.14
C PHE A 108 -5.78 9.66 0.54
N LEU A 109 -6.33 10.02 1.70
CA LEU A 109 -6.30 11.39 2.22
C LEU A 109 -4.86 11.90 2.38
N PHE A 110 -3.98 11.14 3.04
CA PHE A 110 -2.60 11.56 3.25
C PHE A 110 -1.81 11.70 1.96
N GLN A 111 -2.00 10.78 1.00
CA GLN A 111 -1.37 10.89 -0.31
C GLN A 111 -1.87 12.13 -1.09
N CYS A 112 -3.17 12.42 -1.07
CA CYS A 112 -3.71 13.64 -1.69
C CYS A 112 -3.16 14.90 -1.02
N LEU A 113 -3.15 14.96 0.32
CA LEU A 113 -2.60 16.10 1.05
C LEU A 113 -1.11 16.29 0.77
N PHE A 114 -0.34 15.20 0.65
CA PHE A 114 1.08 15.25 0.32
C PHE A 114 1.31 15.85 -1.07
N LEU A 115 0.54 15.42 -2.09
CA LEU A 115 0.63 15.98 -3.43
C LEU A 115 0.21 17.45 -3.48
N VAL A 116 -0.86 17.82 -2.77
CA VAL A 116 -1.31 19.22 -2.65
C VAL A 116 -0.24 20.07 -1.97
N ALA A 117 0.38 19.58 -0.89
CA ALA A 117 1.45 20.30 -0.20
C ALA A 117 2.66 20.53 -1.09
N ILE A 118 3.08 19.52 -1.87
CA ILE A 118 4.15 19.66 -2.86
C ILE A 118 3.75 20.69 -3.92
N GLY A 119 2.55 20.56 -4.50
CA GLY A 119 2.07 21.48 -5.53
C GLY A 119 1.92 22.91 -5.04
N TRP A 120 1.49 23.10 -3.80
CA TRP A 120 1.39 24.42 -3.16
C TRP A 120 2.78 25.04 -2.93
N PHE A 121 3.72 24.26 -2.40
CA PHE A 121 5.04 24.75 -2.03
C PHE A 121 5.94 25.03 -3.25
N PHE A 122 5.83 24.22 -4.32
CA PHE A 122 6.69 24.31 -5.50
C PHE A 122 6.00 24.79 -6.78
N GLY A 123 4.66 24.84 -6.82
CA GLY A 123 3.88 25.18 -8.02
C GLY A 123 3.25 26.56 -8.03
N LEU A 124 3.30 27.29 -6.91
CA LEU A 124 2.97 28.71 -6.84
C LEU A 124 4.28 29.51 -6.88
N PHE A 125 4.94 29.58 -8.04
CA PHE A 125 5.84 30.64 -8.54
C PHE A 125 6.42 30.19 -9.88
#